data_AF-A0A813EGC6-F1
#
_entry.id   AF-A0A813EGC6-F1
#
_cell.length_a   1.000
_cell.length_b   1.000
_cell.length_c   1.000
_cell.angle_alpha   90.00
_cell.angle_beta   90.00
_cell.angle_gamma   90.00
#
_symmetry.space_group_name_H-M   'P 1'
#
loop_
_entity.id
_entity.type
_entity.pdbx_description
1 polymer ?
#
loop_
_entity_poly.entity_id
_entity_poly.type
_entity_poly.pdbx_seq_one_letter_code
_entity_poly.pdbx_strand_id
1 'polypeptide(L)'
;DIWSSYSFVLGFVMVFRNNQAYSRFWEGTSLTKQMKGQWYVAFSNIFAFCSRDDSKKADVARFQSVLVRLASLLHCSALHHICDLEDNRLEIINSDEMDPKSMEFLRGCANPQEVVTNWIQRLIVQADEAGIINISPPLLSRVFQEIGDGLTSLNNASKIKDFQFPFPYAQMISCMLFVHWLFTPIVAAHQIGSSAWAGAMSFCVAMSF
;
A
#
# COMPACT_ATOMS: atom_id res chain seq x y z
N ASP A 1 13.70 -42.06 -11.08
CA ASP A 1 12.67 -41.76 -12.10
C ASP A 1 12.59 -40.29 -12.44
N ILE A 2 12.51 -39.99 -13.74
CA ILE A 2 12.45 -38.63 -14.32
C ILE A 2 11.30 -37.80 -13.72
N TRP A 3 10.15 -38.44 -13.49
CA TRP A 3 8.97 -37.79 -12.90
C TRP A 3 9.19 -37.28 -11.47
N SER A 4 9.93 -38.03 -10.66
CA SER A 4 10.28 -37.63 -9.30
C SER A 4 11.24 -36.44 -9.32
N SER A 5 12.24 -36.44 -10.20
CA SER A 5 13.18 -35.31 -10.35
C SER A 5 12.46 -34.05 -10.85
N TYR A 6 11.56 -34.20 -11.82
CA TYR A 6 10.72 -33.12 -12.33
C TYR A 6 9.86 -32.49 -11.22
N SER A 7 9.12 -33.32 -10.47
CA SER A 7 8.25 -32.88 -9.39
C SER A 7 9.03 -32.22 -8.25
N PHE A 8 10.24 -32.70 -7.96
CA PHE A 8 11.15 -32.07 -7.00
C PHE A 8 11.55 -30.65 -7.43
N VAL A 9 11.97 -30.47 -8.68
CA VAL A 9 12.35 -29.13 -9.20
C VAL A 9 11.14 -28.20 -9.20
N LEU A 10 9.97 -28.68 -9.62
CA LEU A 10 8.74 -27.90 -9.56
C LEU A 10 8.41 -27.46 -8.12
N GLY A 11 8.48 -28.38 -7.16
CA GLY A 11 8.29 -28.10 -5.74
C GLY A 11 9.23 -27.00 -5.25
N PHE A 12 10.52 -27.09 -5.59
CA PHE A 12 11.51 -26.07 -5.22
C PHE A 12 11.18 -24.69 -5.78
N VAL A 13 10.87 -24.60 -7.08
CA VAL A 13 10.58 -23.31 -7.75
C VAL A 13 9.27 -22.69 -7.22
N MET A 14 8.27 -23.51 -6.91
CA MET A 14 7.03 -23.02 -6.29
C MET A 14 7.26 -22.47 -4.89
N VAL A 15 8.03 -23.17 -4.04
CA VAL A 15 8.39 -22.66 -2.70
C VAL A 15 9.13 -21.33 -2.82
N PHE A 16 10.08 -21.22 -3.75
CA PHE A 16 10.80 -19.98 -4.01
C PHE A 16 9.86 -18.83 -4.41
N ARG A 17 8.96 -19.07 -5.37
CA ARG A 17 7.94 -18.09 -5.79
C ARG A 17 7.05 -17.68 -4.62
N ASN A 18 6.53 -18.64 -3.87
CA ASN A 18 5.62 -18.39 -2.76
C ASN A 18 6.31 -17.59 -1.64
N ASN A 19 7.57 -17.89 -1.35
CA ASN A 19 8.37 -17.14 -0.38
C ASN A 19 8.51 -15.67 -0.82
N GLN A 20 8.82 -15.42 -2.09
CA GLN A 20 8.93 -14.05 -2.59
C GLN A 20 7.58 -13.32 -2.62
N ALA A 21 6.50 -14.00 -3.01
CA ALA A 21 5.15 -13.43 -2.98
C ALA A 21 4.73 -13.06 -1.54
N TYR A 22 5.01 -13.94 -0.57
CA TYR A 22 4.74 -13.70 0.84
C TYR A 22 5.56 -12.52 1.39
N SER A 23 6.86 -12.44 1.06
CA SER A 23 7.70 -11.30 1.44
C SER A 23 7.15 -9.98 0.91
N ARG A 24 6.75 -9.94 -0.37
CA ARG A 24 6.17 -8.74 -1.00
C ARG A 24 4.85 -8.33 -0.35
N PHE A 25 4.00 -9.30 0.00
CA PHE A 25 2.74 -9.04 0.69
C PHE A 25 2.97 -8.37 2.06
N TRP A 26 3.89 -8.91 2.85
CA TRP A 26 4.23 -8.36 4.17
C TRP A 26 4.92 -6.99 4.07
N GLU A 27 5.82 -6.82 3.11
CA GLU A 27 6.50 -5.54 2.88
C GLU A 27 5.49 -4.44 2.47
N GLY A 28 4.62 -4.71 1.49
CA GLY A 28 3.60 -3.75 1.06
C GLY A 28 2.61 -3.38 2.18
N THR A 29 2.19 -4.37 2.97
CA THR A 29 1.35 -4.13 4.14
C THR A 29 2.05 -3.27 5.18
N SER A 30 3.32 -3.58 5.48
CA SER A 30 4.12 -2.84 6.47
C SER A 30 4.32 -1.39 6.06
N LEU A 31 4.69 -1.14 4.80
CA LEU A 31 4.86 0.21 4.25
C LEU A 31 3.57 1.03 4.31
N THR A 32 2.43 0.42 3.98
CA THR A 32 1.12 1.09 4.05
C THR A 32 0.75 1.47 5.49
N LYS A 33 1.03 0.58 6.45
CA LYS A 33 0.82 0.87 7.89
C LYS A 33 1.79 1.92 8.41
N GLN A 34 3.04 1.90 7.97
CA GLN A 34 4.07 2.88 8.34
C GLN A 34 3.70 4.28 7.85
N MET A 35 3.33 4.42 6.57
CA MET A 35 2.80 5.66 5.98
C MET A 35 1.67 6.24 6.84
N LYS A 36 0.68 5.41 7.19
CA LYS A 36 -0.42 5.84 8.06
C LYS A 36 0.05 6.27 9.44
N GLY A 37 0.96 5.52 10.05
CA GLY A 37 1.51 5.81 11.37
C GLY A 37 2.23 7.15 11.41
N GLN A 38 3.12 7.40 10.45
CA GLN A 38 3.91 8.63 10.34
C GLN A 38 3.02 9.86 10.17
N TRP A 39 2.07 9.82 9.24
CA TRP A 39 1.13 10.93 9.04
C TRP A 39 0.23 11.17 10.26
N TYR A 40 -0.27 10.10 10.88
CA TYR A 40 -1.07 10.23 12.10
C TYR A 40 -0.28 10.90 13.23
N VAL A 41 0.96 10.47 13.47
CA VAL A 41 1.83 11.07 14.48
C VAL A 41 2.10 12.54 14.16
N ALA A 42 2.44 12.86 12.91
CA ALA A 42 2.70 14.24 12.47
C ALA A 42 1.49 15.16 12.72
N PHE A 43 0.30 14.78 12.27
CA PHE A 43 -0.90 15.61 12.43
C PHE A 43 -1.36 15.69 13.87
N SER A 44 -1.27 14.60 14.64
CA SER A 44 -1.61 14.61 16.07
C SER A 44 -0.71 15.55 16.89
N ASN A 45 0.59 15.61 16.55
CA ASN A 45 1.52 16.54 17.18
C ASN A 45 1.13 17.99 16.88
N ILE A 46 0.80 18.31 15.63
CA ILE A 46 0.36 19.66 15.25
C ILE A 46 -0.90 20.08 16.01
N PHE A 47 -1.85 19.16 16.18
CA PHE A 47 -3.03 19.40 17.02
C PHE A 47 -2.67 19.70 18.48
N ALA A 48 -1.70 18.96 19.04
CA ALA A 48 -1.26 19.15 20.42
C ALA A 48 -0.56 20.50 20.66
N PHE A 49 0.10 21.06 19.63
CA PHE A 49 0.78 22.36 19.71
C PHE A 49 -0.09 23.56 19.30
N CYS A 50 -1.38 23.37 19.05
CA CYS A 50 -2.30 24.49 18.81
C CYS A 50 -2.35 25.44 20.01
N SER A 51 -2.45 26.74 19.75
CA SER A 51 -2.51 27.78 20.77
C SER A 51 -3.72 27.57 21.71
N ARG A 52 -3.51 27.85 23.00
CA ARG A 52 -4.56 27.84 24.03
C ARG A 52 -5.10 29.24 24.34
N ASP A 53 -4.67 30.24 23.57
CA ASP A 53 -5.14 31.60 23.69
C ASP A 53 -6.60 31.69 23.23
N ASP A 54 -7.48 32.16 24.11
CA ASP A 54 -8.91 32.32 23.83
C ASP A 54 -9.16 33.28 22.66
N SER A 55 -8.28 34.25 22.41
CA SER A 55 -8.41 35.18 21.29
C SER A 55 -8.24 34.49 19.93
N LYS A 56 -7.51 33.37 19.87
CA LYS A 56 -7.21 32.61 18.64
C LYS A 56 -8.07 31.36 18.48
N LYS A 57 -9.02 31.12 19.38
CA LYS A 57 -9.82 29.88 19.42
C LYS A 57 -10.54 29.60 18.09
N ALA A 58 -11.09 30.64 17.45
CA ALA A 58 -11.75 30.52 16.16
C ALA A 58 -10.77 30.16 15.03
N ASP A 59 -9.59 30.78 15.02
CA ASP A 59 -8.54 30.51 14.02
C ASP A 59 -7.95 29.11 14.19
N VAL A 60 -7.74 28.66 15.43
CA VAL A 60 -7.33 27.28 15.74
C VAL A 60 -8.35 26.28 15.24
N ALA A 61 -9.65 26.50 15.49
CA ALA A 61 -10.71 25.61 15.01
C ALA A 61 -10.75 25.56 13.47
N ARG A 62 -10.58 26.69 12.80
CA ARG A 62 -10.49 26.76 11.33
C ARG A 62 -9.28 25.99 10.81
N PHE A 63 -8.10 26.23 11.40
CA PHE A 63 -6.87 25.54 11.04
C PHE A 63 -6.99 24.01 11.18
N GLN A 64 -7.48 23.54 12.33
CA GLN A 64 -7.69 22.12 12.61
C GLN A 64 -8.63 21.47 11.59
N SER A 65 -9.73 22.16 11.24
CA SER A 65 -10.68 21.68 10.26
C SER A 65 -10.06 21.53 8.86
N VAL A 66 -9.31 22.55 8.41
CA VAL A 66 -8.61 22.51 7.11
C VAL A 66 -7.54 21.42 7.10
N LEU A 67 -6.76 21.30 8.19
CA LEU A 67 -5.71 20.28 8.31
C LEU A 67 -6.29 18.85 8.24
N VAL A 68 -7.42 18.58 8.89
CA VAL A 68 -8.09 17.27 8.85
C VAL A 68 -8.57 16.94 7.44
N ARG A 69 -9.14 17.93 6.72
CA ARG A 69 -9.59 17.74 5.33
C ARG A 69 -8.42 17.43 4.40
N LEU A 70 -7.34 18.19 4.51
CA LEU A 70 -6.13 17.95 3.71
C LEU A 70 -5.47 16.61 4.07
N ALA A 71 -5.42 16.23 5.34
CA ALA A 71 -4.93 14.93 5.77
C ALA A 71 -5.78 13.78 5.21
N SER A 72 -7.10 13.92 5.22
CA SER A 72 -8.03 12.97 4.61
C SER A 72 -7.83 12.87 3.10
N LEU A 73 -7.67 14.00 2.41
CA LEU A 73 -7.37 14.07 0.98
C LEU A 73 -6.00 13.46 0.64
N LEU A 74 -4.98 13.66 1.47
CA LEU A 74 -3.66 13.05 1.32
C LEU A 74 -3.78 11.52 1.42
N HIS A 75 -4.48 11.02 2.43
CA HIS A 75 -4.72 9.59 2.57
C HIS A 75 -5.50 9.00 1.39
N CYS A 76 -6.54 9.68 0.93
CA CYS A 76 -7.34 9.26 -0.23
C CYS A 76 -6.48 9.19 -1.50
N SER A 77 -5.77 10.27 -1.84
CA SER A 77 -4.90 10.32 -3.02
C SER A 77 -3.76 9.29 -2.95
N ALA A 78 -3.18 9.07 -1.77
CA ALA A 78 -2.18 8.04 -1.55
C ALA A 78 -2.73 6.62 -1.78
N LEU A 79 -3.90 6.31 -1.25
CA LEU A 79 -4.53 5.01 -1.45
C LEU A 79 -4.93 4.78 -2.91
N HIS A 80 -5.45 5.80 -3.61
CA HIS A 80 -5.68 5.70 -5.07
C HIS A 80 -4.40 5.43 -5.86
N HIS A 81 -3.26 5.94 -5.40
CA HIS A 81 -1.98 5.70 -6.07
C HIS A 81 -1.54 4.23 -5.96
N ILE A 82 -1.67 3.60 -4.79
CA ILE A 82 -1.15 2.23 -4.55
C ILE A 82 -2.20 1.12 -4.64
N CYS A 83 -3.48 1.41 -4.47
CA CYS A 83 -4.54 0.42 -4.61
C CYS A 83 -5.00 0.35 -6.07
N ASP A 84 -5.56 -0.80 -6.43
CA ASP A 84 -6.33 -0.97 -7.66
C ASP A 84 -7.78 -1.12 -7.20
N LEU A 85 -8.52 0.00 -7.19
CA LEU A 85 -9.89 0.06 -6.67
C LEU A 85 -10.86 -0.02 -7.85
N GLU A 86 -11.81 -0.96 -7.79
CA GLU A 86 -12.92 -1.03 -8.76
C GLU A 86 -13.85 0.19 -8.62
N ASP A 87 -13.97 0.74 -7.41
CA ASP A 87 -14.70 1.97 -7.10
C ASP A 87 -13.75 3.04 -6.56
N ASN A 88 -13.54 4.11 -7.34
CA ASN A 88 -12.66 5.23 -6.98
C ASN A 88 -13.29 6.19 -5.95
N ARG A 89 -14.40 5.82 -5.32
CA ARG A 89 -15.10 6.64 -4.32
C ARG A 89 -14.55 6.36 -2.92
N LEU A 90 -13.33 6.79 -2.65
CA LEU A 90 -12.87 6.96 -1.28
C LEU A 90 -13.50 8.22 -0.69
N GLU A 91 -14.14 8.06 0.46
CA GLU A 91 -14.75 9.18 1.19
C GLU A 91 -13.66 10.13 1.71
N ILE A 92 -13.81 11.41 1.40
CA ILE A 92 -12.97 12.48 1.93
C ILE A 92 -13.81 13.28 2.92
N ILE A 93 -13.26 13.55 4.10
CA ILE A 93 -13.95 14.31 5.13
C ILE A 93 -14.25 15.72 4.60
N ASN A 94 -15.53 16.11 4.57
CA ASN A 94 -16.02 17.45 4.24
C ASN A 94 -15.48 18.02 2.90
N SER A 95 -15.63 17.27 1.81
CA SER A 95 -15.17 17.69 0.47
C SER A 95 -15.80 18.99 -0.03
N ASP A 96 -17.01 19.32 0.42
CA ASP A 96 -17.81 20.43 -0.11
C ASP A 96 -17.28 21.81 0.29
N GLU A 97 -16.42 21.87 1.31
CA GLU A 97 -15.81 23.12 1.79
C GLU A 97 -14.42 23.38 1.19
N MET A 98 -13.93 22.49 0.31
CA MET A 98 -12.69 22.74 -0.41
C MET A 98 -12.92 23.64 -1.62
N ASP A 99 -11.96 24.53 -1.89
CA ASP A 99 -12.02 25.42 -3.04
C ASP A 99 -12.14 24.60 -4.35
N PRO A 100 -13.21 24.80 -5.15
CA PRO A 100 -13.45 23.99 -6.33
C PRO A 100 -12.32 24.05 -7.37
N LYS A 101 -11.66 25.21 -7.51
CA LYS A 101 -10.54 25.39 -8.45
C LYS A 101 -9.32 24.57 -8.03
N SER A 102 -9.04 24.55 -6.73
CA SER A 102 -7.97 23.72 -6.15
C SER A 102 -8.23 22.23 -6.38
N MET A 103 -9.49 21.80 -6.23
CA MET A 103 -9.87 20.40 -6.52
C MET A 103 -9.80 20.06 -8.01
N GLU A 104 -10.17 20.98 -8.89
CA GLU A 104 -10.01 20.83 -10.34
C GLU A 104 -8.54 20.72 -10.74
N PHE A 105 -7.68 21.57 -10.17
CA PHE A 105 -6.23 21.51 -10.35
C PHE A 105 -5.66 20.15 -9.93
N LEU A 106 -6.05 19.64 -8.75
CA LEU A 106 -5.60 18.34 -8.26
C LEU A 106 -5.98 17.18 -9.17
N ARG A 107 -7.18 17.21 -9.76
CA ARG A 107 -7.63 16.17 -10.71
C ARG A 107 -6.77 16.13 -11.97
N GLY A 108 -6.14 17.24 -12.36
CA GLY A 108 -5.23 17.33 -13.50
C GLY A 108 -3.78 16.94 -13.19
N CYS A 109 -3.43 16.71 -11.92
CA CYS A 109 -2.06 16.38 -11.51
C CYS A 109 -1.79 14.88 -11.62
N ALA A 110 -0.57 14.52 -12.04
CA ALA A 110 -0.11 13.12 -12.03
C ALA A 110 0.08 12.58 -10.60
N ASN A 111 0.60 13.42 -9.70
CA ASN A 111 0.91 13.06 -8.30
C ASN A 111 0.17 13.99 -7.32
N PRO A 112 -1.16 13.86 -7.16
CA PRO A 112 -1.94 14.72 -6.27
C PRO A 112 -1.48 14.65 -4.81
N GLN A 113 -0.99 13.51 -4.34
CA GLN A 113 -0.48 13.31 -2.98
C GLN A 113 0.69 14.25 -2.63
N GLU A 114 1.56 14.55 -3.59
CA GLU A 114 2.72 15.44 -3.39
C GLU A 114 2.26 16.91 -3.26
N VAL A 115 1.30 17.30 -4.10
CA VAL A 115 0.67 18.62 -4.06
C VAL A 115 -0.03 18.84 -2.73
N VAL A 116 -0.84 17.87 -2.26
CA VAL A 116 -1.55 17.96 -0.98
C VAL A 116 -0.55 18.02 0.18
N THR A 117 0.54 17.25 0.11
CA THR A 117 1.63 17.33 1.10
C THR A 117 2.20 18.73 1.19
N ASN A 118 2.48 19.37 0.04
CA ASN A 118 2.96 20.75 0.00
C ASN A 118 1.93 21.74 0.59
N TRP A 119 0.64 21.56 0.30
CA TRP A 119 -0.41 22.41 0.87
C TRP A 119 -0.49 22.30 2.39
N ILE A 120 -0.36 21.09 2.93
CA ILE A 120 -0.30 20.85 4.37
C ILE A 120 0.93 21.54 4.98
N GLN A 121 2.11 21.39 4.39
CA GLN A 121 3.33 22.04 4.88
C GLN A 121 3.19 23.57 4.89
N ARG A 122 2.64 24.15 3.81
CA ARG A 122 2.37 25.60 3.72
C ARG A 122 1.35 26.06 4.77
N LEU A 123 0.28 25.28 4.99
CA LEU A 123 -0.71 25.57 6.02
C LEU A 123 -0.08 25.60 7.43
N ILE A 124 0.82 24.65 7.72
CA ILE A 124 1.53 24.60 9.00
C ILE A 124 2.45 25.82 9.17
N VAL A 125 3.23 26.18 8.14
CA VAL A 125 4.11 27.36 8.18
C VAL A 125 3.31 28.64 8.43
N GLN A 126 2.20 28.83 7.71
CA GLN A 126 1.33 29.99 7.91
C GLN A 126 0.72 30.03 9.31
N ALA A 127 0.37 28.87 9.87
CA ALA A 127 -0.14 28.78 11.24
C ALA A 127 0.94 29.11 12.28
N ASP A 128 2.20 28.75 12.04
CA ASP A 128 3.33 29.09 12.91
C ASP A 128 3.59 30.60 12.89
N GLU A 129 3.66 31.20 11.69
CA GLU A 129 3.85 32.64 11.51
C GLU A 129 2.72 33.47 12.15
N ALA A 130 1.48 32.97 12.09
CA ALA A 130 0.33 33.60 12.75
C ALA A 130 0.25 33.31 14.27
N GLY A 131 1.13 32.46 14.80
CA GLY A 131 1.12 31.97 16.18
C GLY A 131 -0.17 31.23 16.55
N ILE A 132 -0.81 30.58 15.56
CA ILE A 132 -1.94 29.65 15.75
C ILE A 132 -1.43 28.34 16.34
N ILE A 133 -0.22 27.93 15.96
CA ILE A 133 0.53 26.86 16.64
C ILE A 133 1.69 27.49 17.43
N ASN A 134 2.01 26.89 18.58
CA ASN A 134 3.12 27.28 19.44
C ASN A 134 4.04 26.07 19.61
N ILE A 135 4.94 25.91 18.64
CA ILE A 135 5.84 24.77 18.53
C ILE A 135 7.29 25.27 18.43
N SER A 136 8.23 24.56 19.03
CA SER A 136 9.64 24.91 18.86
C SER A 136 10.15 24.50 17.47
N PRO A 137 11.08 25.26 16.86
CA PRO A 137 11.60 24.94 15.52
C PRO A 137 12.13 23.50 15.35
N PRO A 138 12.79 22.88 16.35
CA PRO A 138 13.21 21.47 16.25
C PRO A 138 12.02 20.50 16.16
N LEU A 139 10.94 20.73 16.90
CA LEU A 139 9.74 19.89 16.84
C LEU A 139 8.99 20.09 15.53
N LEU A 140 8.93 21.32 15.04
CA LEU A 140 8.34 21.62 13.73
C LEU A 140 9.10 20.92 12.59
N SER A 141 10.42 20.95 12.63
CA SER A 141 11.27 20.22 11.67
C SER A 141 11.00 18.71 11.70
N ARG A 142 10.82 18.15 12.90
CA ARG A 142 10.45 16.74 13.06
C ARG A 142 9.08 16.41 12.47
N VAL A 143 8.08 17.27 12.63
CA VAL A 143 6.77 17.09 11.99
C VAL A 143 6.92 17.03 10.47
N PHE A 144 7.69 17.94 9.87
CA PHE A 144 7.90 17.92 8.42
C PHE A 144 8.65 16.68 7.95
N GLN A 145 9.60 16.19 8.74
CA GLN A 145 10.27 14.93 8.47
C GLN A 145 9.29 13.75 8.48
N GLU A 146 8.45 13.62 9.52
CA GLU A 146 7.46 12.53 9.61
C GLU A 146 6.46 12.56 8.43
N ILE A 147 6.06 13.76 7.99
CA ILE A 147 5.21 13.91 6.79
C ILE A 147 5.94 13.38 5.54
N GLY A 148 7.22 13.76 5.37
CA GLY A 148 8.05 13.33 4.23
C GLY A 148 8.40 11.84 4.27
N ASP A 149 8.62 11.28 5.46
CA ASP A 149 8.87 9.86 5.64
C ASP A 149 7.63 9.04 5.24
N GLY A 150 6.43 9.53 5.55
CA GLY A 150 5.18 8.90 5.08
C GLY A 150 5.05 8.88 3.56
N LEU A 151 5.46 9.96 2.88
CA LEU A 151 5.51 9.98 1.40
C LEU A 151 6.58 9.00 0.86
N THR A 152 7.69 8.85 1.56
CA THR A 152 8.74 7.86 1.20
C THR A 152 8.21 6.43 1.34
N SER A 153 7.48 6.12 2.42
CA SER A 153 6.82 4.83 2.59
C SER A 153 5.78 4.56 1.50
N LEU A 154 5.01 5.58 1.10
CA LEU A 154 4.08 5.49 -0.04
C LEU A 154 4.81 5.14 -1.34
N ASN A 155 5.88 5.86 -1.68
CA ASN A 155 6.65 5.62 -2.88
C ASN A 155 7.29 4.23 -2.90
N ASN A 156 7.75 3.73 -1.74
CA ASN A 156 8.25 2.36 -1.63
C ASN A 156 7.14 1.33 -1.81
N ALA A 157 5.92 1.58 -1.30
CA ALA A 157 4.78 0.71 -1.55
C ALA A 157 4.41 0.68 -3.04
N SER A 158 4.47 1.84 -3.71
CA SER A 158 4.23 1.95 -5.16
C SER A 158 5.24 1.14 -5.98
N LYS A 159 6.52 1.10 -5.57
CA LYS A 159 7.52 0.21 -6.22
C LYS A 159 7.10 -1.27 -6.20
N ILE A 160 6.49 -1.74 -5.11
CA ILE A 160 6.02 -3.13 -5.02
C ILE A 160 4.84 -3.37 -5.98
N LYS A 161 3.99 -2.36 -6.21
CA LYS A 161 2.92 -2.41 -7.21
C LYS A 161 3.50 -2.43 -8.63
N ASP A 162 4.38 -1.50 -8.94
CA ASP A 162 4.89 -1.25 -10.29
C ASP A 162 5.85 -2.35 -10.77
N PHE A 163 6.75 -2.80 -9.90
CA PHE A 163 7.77 -3.79 -10.24
C PHE A 163 7.31 -5.20 -9.88
N GLN A 164 6.43 -5.77 -10.69
CA GLN A 164 5.91 -7.12 -10.50
C GLN A 164 7.00 -8.21 -10.57
N PHE A 165 6.68 -9.40 -10.05
CA PHE A 165 7.58 -10.56 -10.17
C PHE A 165 7.87 -10.86 -11.65
N PRO A 166 9.11 -11.20 -12.04
CA PRO A 166 9.46 -11.32 -13.45
C PRO A 166 8.55 -12.29 -14.21
N PHE A 167 7.91 -11.76 -15.25
CA PHE A 167 6.95 -12.50 -16.06
C PHE A 167 7.48 -13.85 -16.61
N PRO A 168 8.75 -13.97 -17.10
CA PRO A 168 9.26 -15.26 -17.58
C PRO A 168 9.26 -16.36 -16.53
N TYR A 169 9.55 -16.04 -15.27
CA TYR A 169 9.50 -17.03 -14.19
C TYR A 169 8.06 -17.47 -13.89
N ALA A 170 7.10 -16.54 -13.92
CA ALA A 170 5.69 -16.88 -13.73
C ALA A 170 5.21 -17.85 -14.83
N GLN A 171 5.57 -17.57 -16.09
CA GLN A 171 5.23 -18.43 -17.23
C GLN A 171 5.87 -19.82 -17.12
N MET A 172 7.15 -19.89 -16.75
CA MET A 172 7.84 -21.17 -16.55
C MET A 172 7.12 -22.03 -15.50
N ILE A 173 6.76 -21.46 -14.36
CA ILE A 173 6.04 -22.17 -13.29
C ILE A 173 4.67 -22.62 -13.76
N SER A 174 3.92 -21.76 -14.47
CA SER A 174 2.61 -22.11 -15.05
C SER A 174 2.71 -23.28 -16.04
N CYS A 175 3.68 -23.25 -16.96
CA CYS A 175 3.92 -24.34 -17.89
C CYS A 175 4.27 -25.64 -17.15
N MET A 176 5.13 -25.57 -16.13
CA MET A 176 5.50 -26.75 -15.36
C MET A 176 4.33 -27.30 -14.54
N LEU A 177 3.50 -26.44 -13.95
CA LEU A 177 2.26 -26.85 -13.28
C LEU A 177 1.29 -27.53 -14.25
N PHE A 178 1.15 -27.00 -15.47
CA PHE A 178 0.27 -27.60 -16.48
C PHE A 178 0.74 -29.00 -16.90
N VAL A 179 2.05 -29.18 -17.15
CA VAL A 179 2.64 -30.49 -17.42
C VAL A 179 2.46 -31.42 -16.22
N HIS A 180 2.64 -30.92 -15.00
CA HIS A 180 2.42 -31.72 -13.79
C HIS A 180 0.98 -32.22 -13.72
N TRP A 181 0.01 -31.31 -13.82
CA TRP A 181 -1.42 -31.60 -13.81
C TRP A 181 -1.84 -32.62 -14.87
N LEU A 182 -1.27 -32.52 -16.09
CA LEU A 182 -1.59 -33.43 -17.20
C LEU A 182 -1.01 -34.84 -17.01
N PHE A 183 0.23 -34.95 -16.54
CA PHE A 183 0.94 -36.24 -16.51
C PHE A 183 0.80 -37.00 -15.18
N THR A 184 0.50 -36.32 -14.05
CA THR A 184 0.20 -36.97 -12.77
C THR A 184 -0.82 -38.13 -12.88
N PRO A 185 -1.99 -37.96 -13.53
CA PRO A 185 -2.97 -39.06 -13.64
C PRO A 185 -2.47 -40.22 -14.49
N ILE A 186 -1.70 -39.95 -15.55
CA ILE A 186 -1.15 -40.99 -16.44
C ILE A 186 -0.13 -41.83 -15.68
N VAL A 187 0.77 -41.18 -14.94
CA VAL A 187 1.79 -41.86 -14.13
C VAL A 187 1.13 -42.65 -13.00
N ALA A 188 0.13 -42.08 -12.32
CA ALA A 188 -0.61 -42.76 -11.25
C ALA A 188 -1.36 -44.00 -11.77
N ALA A 189 -2.02 -43.92 -12.92
CA ALA A 189 -2.72 -45.06 -13.53
C ALA A 189 -1.77 -46.18 -13.96
N HIS A 190 -0.55 -45.86 -14.38
CA HIS A 190 0.46 -46.84 -14.73
C HIS A 190 1.07 -47.54 -13.51
N GLN A 191 1.33 -46.80 -12.43
CA GLN A 191 2.04 -47.31 -11.25
C GLN A 191 1.12 -47.94 -10.19
N ILE A 192 -0.14 -47.53 -10.12
CA ILE A 192 -1.09 -47.97 -9.09
C ILE A 192 -2.09 -48.95 -9.72
N GLY A 193 -2.03 -50.21 -9.31
CA GLY A 193 -2.88 -51.27 -9.88
C GLY A 193 -4.38 -51.14 -9.58
N SER A 194 -4.76 -50.38 -8.54
CA SER A 194 -6.17 -50.11 -8.22
C SER A 194 -6.60 -48.76 -8.79
N SER A 195 -7.60 -48.75 -9.68
CA SER A 195 -8.09 -47.53 -10.33
C SER A 195 -8.64 -46.49 -9.34
N ALA A 196 -9.28 -46.94 -8.26
CA ALA A 196 -9.78 -46.05 -7.21
C ALA A 196 -8.64 -45.33 -6.48
N TRP A 197 -7.59 -46.07 -6.11
CA TRP A 197 -6.39 -45.50 -5.48
C TRP A 197 -5.58 -44.63 -6.43
N ALA A 198 -5.50 -44.99 -7.72
CA ALA A 198 -4.84 -44.17 -8.73
C ALA A 198 -5.51 -42.80 -8.87
N GLY A 199 -6.84 -42.77 -8.94
CA GLY A 199 -7.61 -41.53 -8.99
C GLY A 199 -7.43 -40.68 -7.72
N ALA A 200 -7.57 -41.29 -6.54
CA ALA A 200 -7.39 -40.60 -5.26
C ALA A 200 -5.98 -40.00 -5.12
N MET A 201 -4.93 -40.77 -5.43
CA MET A 201 -3.55 -40.29 -5.32
C MET A 201 -3.23 -39.21 -6.36
N SER A 202 -3.71 -39.35 -7.60
CA SER A 202 -3.54 -38.31 -8.62
C SER A 202 -4.19 -36.99 -8.18
N PHE A 203 -5.38 -37.04 -7.58
CA PHE A 203 -6.05 -35.87 -7.05
C PHE A 203 -5.25 -35.21 -5.91
N CYS A 204 -4.82 -36.01 -4.93
CA CYS A 204 -4.04 -35.50 -3.80
C CYS A 204 -2.71 -34.85 -4.23
N VAL A 205 -1.99 -35.48 -5.17
CA VAL A 205 -0.72 -34.94 -5.67
C VAL A 205 -0.96 -33.65 -6.45
N ALA A 206 -1.92 -33.63 -7.38
CA ALA A 206 -2.21 -32.43 -8.17
C ALA A 206 -2.66 -31.24 -7.31
N MET A 207 -3.41 -31.47 -6.22
CA MET A 207 -3.86 -30.42 -5.29
C MET A 207 -2.78 -29.94 -4.32
N SER A 208 -1.70 -30.70 -4.14
CA SER A 208 -0.61 -30.35 -3.22
C SER A 208 0.40 -29.36 -3.82
N PHE A 209 0.35 -29.17 -5.14
CA PHE A 209 1.17 -28.24 -5.92
C PHE A 209 0.36 -26.98 -6.29
#